data_AF-A0A089VS98-F1
#
_entry.id   AF-A0A089VS98-F1
#
_cell.length_a   1.000
_cell.length_b   1.000
_cell.length_c   1.000
_cell.angle_alpha   90.00
_cell.angle_beta   90.00
_cell.angle_gamma   90.00
#
_symmetry.space_group_name_H-M   'P 1'
#
loop_
_entity.id
_entity.type
_entity.pdbx_description
1 polymer ?
#
loop_
_entity_poly.entity_id
_entity_poly.type
_entity_poly.pdbx_seq_one_letter_code
_entity_poly.pdbx_strand_id
1 'polypeptide(L)'
;AWRTDEEFARETIAGVNPVVISRLQEFPPASKLDPAQYGDQTSTITESQVKDNLDGLTVDQALKDNRLYILDHHDSMLPHLNRINSTFNKVYATRALFFLRDDSTLKPLAIELSLTHPQGEKYGAVSRVILPAETGVDEAVWQQAKAYVAVNDSGVHQLISHWLNTHAVMEP
;
A
#
# COMPACT_ATOMS: atom_id res chain seq x y z
N ALA A 1 -3.44 -21.20 2.53
CA ALA A 1 -3.92 -19.98 3.22
C ALA A 1 -3.15 -18.74 2.78
N TRP A 2 -1.81 -18.70 2.81
CA TRP A 2 -1.01 -17.49 2.55
C TRP A 2 -1.31 -16.70 1.25
N ARG A 3 -1.80 -17.36 0.19
CA ARG A 3 -2.16 -16.69 -1.09
C ARG A 3 -3.54 -16.01 -1.08
N THR A 4 -4.36 -16.26 -0.06
CA THR A 4 -5.72 -15.70 0.03
C THR A 4 -5.69 -14.21 0.33
N ASP A 5 -6.76 -13.51 -0.01
CA ASP A 5 -6.90 -12.08 0.30
C ASP A 5 -7.20 -11.87 1.78
N GLU A 6 -7.94 -12.79 2.38
CA GLU A 6 -8.23 -12.84 3.81
C GLU A 6 -6.93 -12.91 4.63
N GLU A 7 -6.01 -13.81 4.28
CA GLU A 7 -4.75 -13.94 5.02
C GLU A 7 -3.82 -12.74 4.79
N PHE A 8 -3.74 -12.23 3.55
CA PHE A 8 -2.97 -11.03 3.23
C PHE A 8 -3.45 -9.82 4.06
N ALA A 9 -4.76 -9.62 4.18
CA ALA A 9 -5.30 -8.53 4.99
C ALA A 9 -5.15 -8.79 6.49
N ARG A 10 -5.39 -10.02 6.96
CA ARG A 10 -5.28 -10.40 8.38
C ARG A 10 -3.86 -10.21 8.92
N GLU A 11 -2.84 -10.51 8.13
CA GLU A 11 -1.44 -10.33 8.55
C GLU A 11 -1.07 -8.86 8.82
N THR A 12 -1.78 -7.89 8.24
CA THR A 12 -1.54 -6.46 8.50
C THR A 12 -1.92 -6.03 9.93
N ILE A 13 -2.75 -6.81 10.63
CA ILE A 13 -3.21 -6.54 12.01
C ILE A 13 -2.84 -7.66 13.00
N ALA A 14 -2.47 -8.83 12.51
CA ALA A 14 -2.17 -10.01 13.34
C ALA A 14 -1.08 -10.90 12.74
N GLY A 15 -0.21 -10.33 11.90
CA GLY A 15 1.00 -10.93 11.37
C GLY A 15 2.26 -10.41 12.06
N VAL A 16 3.38 -10.40 11.34
CA VAL A 16 4.68 -10.00 11.91
C VAL A 16 4.87 -8.50 12.07
N ASN A 17 4.13 -7.69 11.30
CA ASN A 17 4.23 -6.22 11.32
C ASN A 17 2.87 -5.53 11.55
N PRO A 18 2.18 -5.80 12.67
CA PRO A 18 0.80 -5.36 12.89
C PRO A 18 0.67 -3.89 13.32
N VAL A 19 1.71 -3.08 13.11
CA VAL A 19 1.87 -1.73 13.68
C VAL A 19 1.90 -0.61 12.64
N VAL A 20 1.81 -0.95 11.34
CA VAL A 20 1.94 0.02 10.24
C VAL A 20 0.60 0.41 9.62
N ILE A 21 -0.37 -0.51 9.56
CA ILE A 21 -1.69 -0.22 9.01
C ILE A 21 -2.36 0.94 9.76
N SER A 22 -3.03 1.81 9.01
CA SER A 22 -3.70 2.99 9.57
C SER A 22 -5.07 3.22 8.93
N ARG A 23 -5.94 3.98 9.59
CA ARG A 23 -7.21 4.41 9.02
C ARG A 23 -6.94 5.40 7.88
N LEU A 24 -7.58 5.18 6.73
CA LEU A 24 -7.56 6.13 5.63
C LEU A 24 -8.36 7.39 6.01
N GLN A 25 -7.73 8.55 5.93
CA GLN A 25 -8.33 9.81 6.39
C GLN A 25 -9.11 10.54 5.28
N GLU A 26 -8.64 10.41 4.05
CA GLU A 26 -9.20 11.05 2.86
C GLU A 26 -9.01 10.14 1.65
N PHE A 27 -9.84 10.36 0.63
CA PHE A 27 -9.77 9.62 -0.62
C PHE A 27 -9.74 10.59 -1.81
N PRO A 28 -8.86 10.39 -2.80
CA PRO A 28 -7.81 9.36 -2.83
C PRO A 28 -6.71 9.61 -1.77
N PRO A 29 -5.88 8.61 -1.43
CA PRO A 29 -4.79 8.80 -0.47
C PRO A 29 -3.81 9.89 -0.94
N ALA A 30 -3.50 10.85 -0.07
CA ALA A 30 -2.54 11.91 -0.37
C ALA A 30 -1.11 11.55 0.04
N SER A 31 -0.13 11.97 -0.78
CA SER A 31 1.28 11.97 -0.42
C SER A 31 1.65 13.24 0.36
N LYS A 32 2.58 13.11 1.31
CA LYS A 32 3.20 14.20 2.07
C LYS A 32 4.59 14.56 1.55
N LEU A 33 5.04 13.93 0.47
CA LEU A 33 6.31 14.28 -0.17
C LEU A 33 6.26 15.71 -0.71
N ASP A 34 7.39 16.42 -0.65
CA ASP A 34 7.51 17.79 -1.15
C ASP A 34 7.26 17.82 -2.68
N PRO A 35 6.19 18.46 -3.17
CA PRO A 35 5.89 18.53 -4.60
C PRO A 35 6.98 19.24 -5.40
N ALA A 36 7.77 20.13 -4.79
CA ALA A 36 8.89 20.79 -5.45
C ALA A 36 10.04 19.81 -5.76
N GLN A 37 10.20 18.77 -4.93
CA GLN A 37 11.23 17.75 -5.09
C GLN A 37 10.73 16.54 -5.88
N TYR A 38 9.50 16.10 -5.61
CA TYR A 38 8.95 14.84 -6.12
C TYR A 38 7.83 15.01 -7.13
N GLY A 39 7.46 16.24 -7.53
CA GLY A 39 6.41 16.49 -8.51
C GLY A 39 5.02 16.08 -8.03
N ASP A 40 4.12 15.79 -8.97
CA ASP A 40 2.77 15.33 -8.66
C ASP A 40 2.78 13.89 -8.12
N GLN A 41 2.31 13.74 -6.89
CA GLN A 41 2.25 12.47 -6.15
C GLN A 41 0.80 12.09 -5.83
N THR A 42 -0.16 12.65 -6.58
CA THR A 42 -1.58 12.31 -6.43
C THR A 42 -1.81 10.84 -6.73
N SER A 43 -2.45 10.12 -5.80
CA SER A 43 -2.80 8.71 -6.02
C SER A 43 -3.74 8.55 -7.21
N THR A 44 -3.52 7.50 -7.98
CA THR A 44 -4.29 7.13 -9.18
C THR A 44 -5.42 6.17 -8.89
N ILE A 45 -5.63 5.79 -7.62
CA ILE A 45 -6.78 4.99 -7.21
C ILE A 45 -8.04 5.86 -7.31
N THR A 46 -9.03 5.40 -8.07
CA THR A 46 -10.28 6.14 -8.27
C THR A 46 -11.44 5.50 -7.53
N GLU A 47 -12.47 6.30 -7.21
CA GLU A 47 -13.68 5.77 -6.56
C GLU A 47 -14.35 4.69 -7.40
N SER A 48 -14.37 4.86 -8.72
CA SER A 48 -14.97 3.89 -9.65
C SER A 48 -14.32 2.51 -9.59
N GLN A 49 -13.05 2.43 -9.19
CA GLN A 49 -12.32 1.16 -9.06
C GLN A 49 -12.68 0.41 -7.77
N VAL A 50 -13.08 1.12 -6.71
CA VAL A 50 -13.28 0.51 -5.37
C VAL A 50 -14.74 0.43 -4.95
N LYS A 51 -15.63 1.27 -5.49
CA LYS A 51 -17.03 1.43 -5.05
C LYS A 51 -17.83 0.12 -4.98
N ASP A 52 -17.61 -0.80 -5.91
CA ASP A 52 -18.39 -2.04 -6.01
C ASP A 52 -17.94 -3.07 -4.95
N ASN A 53 -16.86 -2.78 -4.22
CA ASN A 53 -16.27 -3.66 -3.22
C ASN A 53 -16.43 -3.16 -1.77
N LEU A 54 -17.26 -2.15 -1.54
CA LEU A 54 -17.54 -1.51 -0.25
C LEU A 54 -18.86 -1.96 0.41
N ASP A 55 -19.34 -3.16 0.06
CA ASP A 55 -20.56 -3.76 0.62
C ASP A 55 -21.80 -2.83 0.58
N GLY A 56 -21.93 -2.08 -0.53
CA GLY A 56 -23.05 -1.16 -0.77
C GLY A 56 -22.84 0.27 -0.27
N LEU A 57 -21.73 0.56 0.42
CA LEU A 57 -21.39 1.91 0.85
C LEU A 57 -20.72 2.72 -0.27
N THR A 58 -20.91 4.03 -0.24
CA THR A 58 -20.06 4.98 -0.96
C THR A 58 -18.70 5.14 -0.27
N VAL A 59 -17.70 5.64 -1.00
CA VAL A 59 -16.37 5.96 -0.41
C VAL A 59 -16.53 6.94 0.76
N ASP A 60 -17.33 7.98 0.60
CA ASP A 60 -17.62 8.96 1.66
C ASP A 60 -18.24 8.34 2.92
N GLN A 61 -19.19 7.42 2.76
CA GLN A 61 -19.79 6.70 3.88
C GLN A 61 -18.74 5.81 4.56
N ALA A 62 -17.98 5.03 3.77
CA ALA A 62 -16.95 4.16 4.30
C ALA A 62 -15.84 4.94 5.05
N LEU A 63 -15.48 6.14 4.61
CA LEU A 63 -14.58 7.05 5.34
C LEU A 63 -15.20 7.51 6.68
N LYS A 64 -16.43 8.02 6.65
CA LYS A 64 -17.13 8.53 7.84
C LYS A 64 -17.35 7.44 8.89
N ASP A 65 -17.62 6.23 8.43
CA ASP A 65 -17.86 5.06 9.28
C ASP A 65 -16.54 4.40 9.75
N ASN A 66 -15.37 4.97 9.41
CA ASN A 66 -14.04 4.45 9.75
C ASN A 66 -13.78 3.03 9.21
N ARG A 67 -14.30 2.73 8.01
CA ARG A 67 -14.21 1.42 7.38
C ARG A 67 -13.12 1.31 6.31
N LEU A 68 -12.45 2.40 5.96
CA LEU A 68 -11.32 2.39 5.04
C LEU A 68 -9.99 2.46 5.79
N TYR A 69 -9.10 1.55 5.43
CA TYR A 69 -7.76 1.44 5.99
C TYR A 69 -6.73 1.36 4.88
N ILE A 70 -5.49 1.70 5.20
CA ILE A 70 -4.38 1.74 4.26
C ILE A 70 -3.09 1.22 4.91
N LEU A 71 -2.37 0.40 4.15
CA LEU A 71 -0.95 0.15 4.36
C LEU A 71 -0.19 1.00 3.35
N ASP A 72 0.33 2.14 3.81
CA ASP A 72 0.96 3.16 2.96
C ASP A 72 2.48 3.14 3.12
N HIS A 73 3.15 2.50 2.16
CA HIS A 73 4.61 2.49 2.04
C HIS A 73 5.11 3.47 0.98
N HIS A 74 4.23 4.31 0.42
CA HIS A 74 4.60 5.12 -0.73
C HIS A 74 5.66 6.16 -0.39
N ASP A 75 5.38 7.00 0.61
CA ASP A 75 6.24 8.12 0.96
C ASP A 75 7.56 7.65 1.59
N SER A 76 7.57 6.50 2.26
CA SER A 76 8.79 5.91 2.82
C SER A 76 9.67 5.26 1.74
N MET A 77 9.07 4.71 0.67
CA MET A 77 9.82 3.99 -0.37
C MET A 77 10.22 4.87 -1.56
N LEU A 78 9.38 5.82 -1.98
CA LEU A 78 9.58 6.61 -3.19
C LEU A 78 10.95 7.32 -3.25
N PRO A 79 11.43 7.97 -2.17
CA PRO A 79 12.76 8.60 -2.14
C PRO A 79 13.96 7.64 -2.34
N HIS A 80 13.73 6.33 -2.23
CA HIS A 80 14.76 5.31 -2.34
C HIS A 80 14.63 4.44 -3.60
N LEU A 81 13.51 4.54 -4.33
CA LEU A 81 13.22 3.66 -5.46
C LEU A 81 14.31 3.64 -6.52
N ASN A 82 14.78 4.81 -6.96
CA ASN A 82 15.81 4.89 -8.00
C ASN A 82 17.10 4.17 -7.60
N ARG A 83 17.53 4.35 -6.34
CA ARG A 83 18.73 3.70 -5.80
C ARG A 83 18.58 2.19 -5.67
N ILE A 84 17.40 1.72 -5.28
CA ILE A 84 17.13 0.27 -5.17
C ILE A 84 17.04 -0.33 -6.58
N ASN A 85 16.31 0.32 -7.48
CA ASN A 85 16.04 -0.18 -8.83
C ASN A 85 17.24 -0.06 -9.77
N SER A 86 18.27 0.73 -9.45
CA SER A 86 19.55 0.70 -10.17
C SER A 86 20.39 -0.55 -9.86
N THR A 87 20.01 -1.35 -8.87
CA THR A 87 20.63 -2.66 -8.58
C THR A 87 19.96 -3.79 -9.36
N PHE A 88 20.32 -5.04 -9.08
CA PHE A 88 19.61 -6.21 -9.60
C PHE A 88 18.17 -6.35 -9.06
N ASN A 89 17.84 -5.66 -7.97
CA ASN A 89 16.49 -5.66 -7.39
C ASN A 89 15.53 -4.74 -8.16
N LYS A 90 14.24 -5.01 -8.05
CA LYS A 90 13.16 -4.17 -8.58
C LYS A 90 12.02 -4.12 -7.58
N VAL A 91 11.65 -2.91 -7.18
CA VAL A 91 10.57 -2.65 -6.22
C VAL A 91 9.71 -1.47 -6.69
N TYR A 92 8.49 -1.43 -6.16
CA TYR A 92 7.58 -0.31 -6.27
C TYR A 92 7.44 0.37 -4.90
N ALA A 93 7.02 1.64 -4.91
CA ALA A 93 6.43 2.28 -3.75
C ALA A 93 4.95 1.89 -3.72
N THR A 94 4.51 1.22 -2.66
CA THR A 94 3.19 0.59 -2.63
C THR A 94 2.21 1.28 -1.71
N ARG A 95 0.94 1.33 -2.13
CA ARG A 95 -0.21 1.58 -1.25
C ARG A 95 -1.20 0.43 -1.38
N ALA A 96 -1.65 -0.14 -0.27
CA ALA A 96 -2.71 -1.14 -0.28
C ALA A 96 -3.92 -0.63 0.51
N LEU A 97 -5.08 -0.57 -0.13
CA LEU A 97 -6.34 -0.19 0.51
C LEU A 97 -7.10 -1.41 1.01
N PHE A 98 -7.73 -1.26 2.17
CA PHE A 98 -8.54 -2.28 2.81
C PHE A 98 -9.88 -1.71 3.25
N PHE A 99 -10.92 -2.53 3.19
CA PHE A 99 -12.25 -2.26 3.73
C PHE A 99 -12.52 -3.16 4.93
N LEU A 100 -12.99 -2.57 6.03
CA LEU A 100 -13.47 -3.32 7.19
C LEU A 100 -14.91 -3.77 6.95
N ARG A 101 -15.13 -5.08 6.85
CA ARG A 101 -16.45 -5.70 6.69
C ARG A 101 -17.22 -5.75 8.01
N ASP A 102 -18.52 -6.01 7.93
CA ASP A 102 -19.39 -6.12 9.11
C ASP A 102 -19.03 -7.33 9.98
N ASP A 103 -18.43 -8.37 9.39
CA ASP A 103 -17.90 -9.55 10.09
C ASP A 103 -16.55 -9.29 10.79
N SER A 104 -16.10 -8.03 10.84
CA SER A 104 -14.84 -7.59 11.44
C SER A 104 -13.56 -8.10 10.74
N THR A 105 -13.68 -8.59 9.51
CA THR A 105 -12.52 -8.92 8.67
C THR A 105 -12.12 -7.75 7.76
N LEU A 106 -10.83 -7.67 7.42
CA LEU A 106 -10.33 -6.74 6.43
C LEU A 106 -10.36 -7.39 5.04
N LYS A 107 -10.88 -6.65 4.06
CA LYS A 107 -10.94 -7.02 2.65
C LYS A 107 -10.01 -6.10 1.84
N PRO A 108 -9.01 -6.61 1.11
CA PRO A 108 -8.24 -5.78 0.17
C PRO A 108 -9.13 -5.20 -0.94
N LEU A 109 -8.91 -3.94 -1.29
CA LEU A 109 -9.67 -3.22 -2.32
C LEU A 109 -8.85 -2.93 -3.58
N ALA A 110 -7.62 -2.46 -3.39
CA ALA A 110 -6.74 -2.04 -4.47
C ALA A 110 -5.29 -2.00 -3.98
N ILE A 111 -4.35 -2.23 -4.89
CA ILE A 111 -2.93 -1.98 -4.68
C ILE A 111 -2.46 -1.00 -5.75
N GLU A 112 -1.89 0.13 -5.33
CA GLU A 112 -1.19 1.05 -6.20
C GLU A 112 0.31 0.74 -6.18
N LEU A 113 0.88 0.57 -7.38
CA LEU A 113 2.30 0.32 -7.61
C LEU A 113 2.91 1.55 -8.30
N SER A 114 3.64 2.36 -7.54
CA SER A 114 4.24 3.60 -8.03
C SER A 114 5.73 3.43 -8.33
N LEU A 115 6.17 4.00 -9.46
CA LEU A 115 7.57 4.21 -9.81
C LEU A 115 7.84 5.71 -9.94
N THR A 116 9.09 6.12 -9.76
CA THR A 116 9.52 7.47 -10.13
C THR A 116 9.37 7.67 -11.63
N HIS A 117 8.94 8.86 -12.05
CA HIS A 117 8.80 9.18 -13.46
C HIS A 117 10.12 8.99 -14.24
N PRO A 118 10.12 8.46 -15.48
CA PRO A 118 11.36 8.20 -16.24
C PRO A 118 12.25 9.41 -16.51
N GLN A 119 11.69 10.63 -16.44
CA GLN A 119 12.42 11.88 -16.61
C GLN A 119 13.06 12.39 -15.30
N GLY A 120 12.80 11.72 -14.16
CA GLY A 120 13.32 12.06 -12.84
C GLY A 120 12.22 12.32 -11.81
N GLU A 121 12.62 12.32 -10.54
CA GLU A 121 11.73 12.40 -9.36
C GLU A 121 10.83 13.64 -9.38
N LYS A 122 11.34 14.80 -9.81
CA LYS A 122 10.57 16.05 -9.90
C LYS A 122 9.35 16.02 -10.83
N TYR A 123 9.20 14.97 -11.63
CA TYR A 123 8.08 14.80 -12.56
C TYR A 123 6.96 13.90 -12.02
N GLY A 124 6.99 13.54 -10.73
CA GLY A 124 5.93 12.76 -10.12
C GLY A 124 6.18 11.26 -10.12
N ALA A 125 5.15 10.53 -9.71
CA ALA A 125 5.09 9.08 -9.83
C ALA A 125 4.35 8.66 -11.09
N VAL A 126 4.76 7.53 -11.67
CA VAL A 126 3.98 6.77 -12.64
C VAL A 126 3.43 5.55 -11.91
N SER A 127 2.13 5.55 -11.69
CA SER A 127 1.43 4.51 -10.92
C SER A 127 0.64 3.56 -11.82
N ARG A 128 0.51 2.32 -11.36
CA ARG A 128 -0.47 1.36 -11.87
C ARG A 128 -1.30 0.83 -10.69
N VAL A 129 -2.61 0.91 -10.80
CA VAL A 129 -3.54 0.32 -9.84
C VAL A 129 -3.90 -1.10 -10.28
N ILE A 130 -3.77 -2.05 -9.35
CA ILE A 130 -4.17 -3.44 -9.52
C ILE A 130 -5.32 -3.74 -8.56
N LEU A 131 -6.38 -4.35 -9.07
CA LEU A 131 -7.57 -4.71 -8.30
C LEU A 131 -7.59 -6.22 -8.01
N PRO A 132 -8.29 -6.67 -6.96
CA PRO A 132 -8.49 -8.08 -6.69
C PRO A 132 -9.08 -8.83 -7.90
N ALA A 133 -8.52 -10.00 -8.18
CA ALA A 133 -8.96 -10.89 -9.26
C ALA A 133 -8.77 -12.36 -8.86
N GLU A 134 -9.73 -13.20 -9.24
CA GLU A 134 -9.78 -14.61 -8.83
C GLU A 134 -9.51 -15.60 -9.97
N THR A 135 -9.38 -15.12 -11.22
CA THR A 135 -9.17 -16.01 -12.37
C THR A 135 -8.18 -15.44 -13.38
N GLY A 136 -7.53 -16.35 -14.12
CA GLY A 136 -6.75 -16.02 -15.30
C GLY A 136 -5.46 -15.24 -15.01
N VAL A 137 -5.02 -14.44 -15.98
CA VAL A 137 -3.78 -13.64 -15.87
C VAL A 137 -3.92 -12.57 -14.78
N ASP A 138 -5.12 -12.03 -14.59
CA ASP A 138 -5.34 -10.96 -13.61
C ASP A 138 -5.17 -11.47 -12.17
N GLU A 139 -5.54 -12.72 -11.87
CA GLU A 139 -5.22 -13.35 -10.58
C GLU A 139 -3.70 -13.38 -10.33
N ALA A 140 -2.91 -13.77 -11.34
CA ALA A 140 -1.46 -13.81 -11.22
C ALA A 140 -0.86 -12.40 -11.02
N VAL A 141 -1.41 -11.39 -11.71
CA VAL A 141 -1.00 -9.99 -11.55
C VAL A 141 -1.37 -9.47 -10.16
N TRP A 142 -2.55 -9.81 -9.64
CA TRP A 142 -2.97 -9.47 -8.29
C TRP A 142 -2.06 -10.10 -7.23
N GLN A 143 -1.75 -11.39 -7.37
CA GLN A 143 -0.80 -12.07 -6.48
C GLN A 143 0.59 -11.43 -6.53
N GLN A 144 1.04 -10.97 -7.70
CA GLN A 144 2.30 -10.25 -7.82
C GLN A 144 2.26 -8.88 -7.16
N ALA A 145 1.14 -8.15 -7.25
CA ALA A 145 0.95 -6.88 -6.54
C ALA A 145 1.03 -7.06 -5.03
N LYS A 146 0.36 -8.08 -4.47
CA LYS A 146 0.46 -8.45 -3.05
C LYS A 146 1.89 -8.78 -2.64
N ALA A 147 2.64 -9.48 -3.50
CA ALA A 147 4.05 -9.77 -3.24
C ALA A 147 4.91 -8.49 -3.16
N TYR A 148 4.67 -7.48 -4.01
CA TYR A 148 5.37 -6.20 -3.90
C TYR A 148 5.03 -5.43 -2.61
N VAL A 149 3.77 -5.48 -2.17
CA VAL A 149 3.38 -4.93 -0.85
C VAL A 149 4.13 -5.66 0.26
N ALA A 150 4.19 -6.99 0.23
CA ALA A 150 4.91 -7.78 1.22
C ALA A 150 6.43 -7.52 1.23
N VAL A 151 7.03 -7.22 0.07
CA VAL A 151 8.45 -6.82 -0.04
C VAL A 151 8.69 -5.48 0.67
N ASN A 152 7.84 -4.48 0.43
CA ASN A 152 7.90 -3.19 1.14
C ASN A 152 7.72 -3.39 2.65
N ASP A 153 6.66 -4.10 3.03
CA ASP A 153 6.30 -4.31 4.43
C ASP A 153 7.36 -5.10 5.20
N SER A 154 7.98 -6.11 4.58
CA SER A 154 9.09 -6.85 5.18
C SER A 154 10.32 -5.97 5.41
N GLY A 155 10.62 -5.05 4.48
CA GLY A 155 11.72 -4.09 4.61
C GLY A 155 11.48 -3.13 5.76
N VAL A 156 10.27 -2.56 5.85
CA VAL A 156 9.86 -1.68 6.95
C VAL A 156 9.83 -2.43 8.28
N HIS A 157 9.28 -3.64 8.30
CA HIS A 157 9.26 -4.50 9.48
C HIS A 157 10.66 -4.72 10.03
N GLN A 158 11.58 -5.23 9.21
CA GLN A 158 12.91 -5.62 9.71
C GLN A 158 13.75 -4.41 10.10
N LEU A 159 13.74 -3.33 9.31
CA LEU A 159 14.63 -2.19 9.54
C LEU A 159 14.05 -1.17 10.51
N ILE A 160 12.73 -0.94 10.48
CA ILE A 160 12.08 0.13 11.23
C ILE A 160 11.34 -0.42 12.45
N SER A 161 10.29 -1.23 12.23
CA SER A 161 9.45 -1.72 13.33
C SER A 161 10.23 -2.58 14.32
N HIS A 162 11.12 -3.42 13.81
CA HIS A 162 11.92 -4.35 14.60
C HIS A 162 13.27 -3.73 14.96
N TRP A 163 14.22 -3.58 14.03
CA TRP A 163 15.57 -3.13 14.36
C TRP A 163 15.60 -1.74 15.01
N LEU A 164 15.10 -0.71 14.32
CA LEU A 164 15.19 0.67 14.82
C LEU A 164 14.38 0.85 16.11
N ASN A 165 13.09 0.54 16.07
CA ASN A 165 12.15 0.88 17.15
C ASN A 165 12.21 -0.08 18.36
N THR A 166 13.05 -1.12 18.31
CA THR A 166 13.25 -1.99 19.49
C THR A 166 14.73 -2.17 19.84
N HIS A 167 15.60 -2.61 18.92
CA HIS A 167 16.99 -2.88 19.26
C HIS A 167 17.78 -1.58 19.38
N ALA A 168 17.78 -0.76 18.33
CA ALA A 168 18.64 0.43 18.27
C ALA A 168 18.27 1.52 19.28
N VAL A 169 16.97 1.71 19.57
CA VAL A 169 16.52 2.73 20.55
C VAL A 169 16.68 2.30 22.00
N MET A 170 16.90 1.00 22.28
CA MET A 170 17.10 0.50 23.64
C MET A 170 18.55 0.50 24.09
N GLU A 171 19.51 0.65 23.17
CA GLU A 171 20.95 0.68 23.47
C GLU A 171 21.44 1.96 24.18
N PRO A 172 21.00 3.19 23.79
CA PRO A 172 21.42 4.43 24.47
C PRO A 172 21.08 4.49 25.96
#